data_AF-A8J8L1-F1
#
_entry.id   AF-A8J8L1-F1
#
_cell.length_a   1.000
_cell.length_b   1.000
_cell.length_c   1.000
_cell.angle_alpha   90.00
_cell.angle_beta   90.00
_cell.angle_gamma   90.00
#
_symmetry.space_group_name_H-M   'P 1'
#
loop_
_entity.id
_entity.type
_entity.pdbx_description
1 polymer ?
#
loop_
_entity_poly.entity_id
_entity_poly.type
_entity_poly.pdbx_seq_one_letter_code
_entity_poly.pdbx_strand_id
1 'polypeptide(L)'
;MTSNTFTQEEVAKHNQAGDCWIIVARNGQRSVFDVSNYLRSHPGGSRIILEGAGTDMTQQFFSVRHSPAALRALDRHFIRLLEPPPGPESFWGCLSTWFKGRTPATALTAST
;
A
#
# COMPACT_ATOMS: atom_id res chain seq x y z
N MET A 1 16.03 11.44 11.89
CA MET A 1 15.26 10.39 11.21
C MET A 1 13.91 10.98 10.82
N THR A 2 13.80 11.58 9.64
CA THR A 2 12.55 12.14 9.13
C THR A 2 11.94 11.13 8.18
N SER A 3 11.16 10.18 8.73
CA SER A 3 10.50 9.15 7.91
C SER A 3 9.52 9.84 6.95
N ASN A 4 9.80 9.72 5.66
CA ASN A 4 9.00 10.27 4.56
C ASN A 4 7.78 9.36 4.20
N THR A 5 7.29 8.51 5.12
CA THR A 5 6.23 7.48 4.94
C THR A 5 5.09 7.48 5.97
N PHE A 6 3.81 7.63 5.57
CA PHE A 6 2.70 7.83 6.53
C PHE A 6 2.27 6.49 7.10
N THR A 7 1.95 6.42 8.38
CA THR A 7 1.38 5.20 8.96
C THR A 7 -0.13 5.16 8.73
N GLN A 8 -0.73 3.97 8.81
CA GLN A 8 -2.16 3.82 8.60
C GLN A 8 -2.97 4.53 9.69
N GLU A 9 -2.45 4.57 10.93
CA GLU A 9 -3.11 5.26 12.04
C GLU A 9 -3.15 6.77 11.83
N GLU A 10 -2.13 7.34 11.18
CA GLU A 10 -2.13 8.76 10.84
C GLU A 10 -3.20 9.05 9.79
N VAL A 11 -3.24 8.26 8.72
CA VAL A 11 -4.25 8.44 7.66
C VAL A 11 -5.68 8.26 8.19
N ALA A 12 -5.89 7.38 9.15
CA ALA A 12 -7.21 7.14 9.76
C ALA A 12 -7.78 8.36 10.50
N LYS A 13 -6.94 9.32 10.93
CA LYS A 13 -7.38 10.57 11.56
C LYS A 13 -8.04 11.53 10.56
N HIS A 14 -7.72 11.39 9.27
CA HIS A 14 -8.16 12.27 8.18
C HIS A 14 -9.42 11.71 7.51
N ASN A 15 -10.53 11.70 8.25
CA ASN A 15 -11.80 11.08 7.86
C ASN A 15 -12.99 12.06 7.71
N GLN A 16 -12.72 13.35 7.60
CA GLN A 16 -13.76 14.40 7.59
C GLN A 16 -13.94 15.04 6.21
N ALA A 17 -15.09 15.65 5.95
CA ALA A 17 -15.38 16.26 4.64
C ALA A 17 -14.50 17.47 4.26
N GLY A 18 -13.79 18.06 5.23
CA GLY A 18 -12.76 19.09 4.96
C GLY A 18 -11.33 18.56 4.98
N ASP A 19 -11.14 17.31 5.41
CA ASP A 19 -9.87 16.68 5.72
C ASP A 19 -10.01 15.16 5.53
N CYS A 20 -10.00 14.75 4.26
CA CYS A 20 -10.32 13.41 3.80
C CYS A 20 -9.15 12.84 3.02
N TRP A 21 -8.46 11.87 3.61
CA TRP A 21 -7.40 11.15 2.94
C TRP A 21 -7.83 9.74 2.58
N ILE A 22 -7.31 9.25 1.46
CA ILE A 22 -7.57 7.88 1.00
C ILE A 22 -6.26 7.19 0.65
N ILE A 23 -6.26 5.87 0.81
CA ILE A 23 -5.12 5.04 0.42
C ILE A 23 -5.48 4.29 -0.85
N VAL A 24 -4.63 4.41 -1.87
CA VAL A 24 -4.77 3.67 -3.13
C VAL A 24 -3.44 3.02 -3.49
N ALA A 25 -3.46 1.71 -3.75
CA ALA A 25 -2.30 0.99 -4.22
C ALA A 25 -2.10 1.18 -5.73
N ARG A 26 -0.89 1.63 -6.11
CA ARG A 26 -0.45 1.73 -7.50
C ARG A 26 0.93 1.13 -7.64
N ASN A 27 1.17 0.40 -8.73
CA ASN A 27 2.47 -0.20 -9.04
C ASN A 27 3.06 -1.04 -7.89
N GLY A 28 2.21 -1.70 -7.10
CA GLY A 28 2.61 -2.51 -5.96
C GLY A 28 2.90 -1.73 -4.66
N GLN A 29 2.69 -0.40 -4.63
CA GLN A 29 2.91 0.45 -3.47
C GLN A 29 1.63 1.18 -3.05
N ARG A 30 1.37 1.27 -1.74
CA ARG A 30 0.25 2.05 -1.18
C ARG A 30 0.66 3.50 -1.07
N SER A 31 -0.16 4.38 -1.63
CA SER A 31 0.06 5.82 -1.63
C SER A 31 -1.12 6.52 -0.96
N VAL A 32 -0.84 7.61 -0.24
CA VAL A 32 -1.81 8.45 0.45
C VAL A 32 -2.12 9.65 -0.42
N PHE A 33 -3.41 9.91 -0.60
CA PHE A 33 -3.92 11.00 -1.43
C PHE A 33 -4.88 11.89 -0.63
N ASP A 34 -4.71 13.21 -0.74
CA ASP A 34 -5.62 14.20 -0.15
C ASP A 34 -6.71 14.56 -1.15
N VAL A 35 -7.91 14.04 -0.93
CA VAL A 35 -9.08 14.27 -1.79
C VAL A 35 -10.05 15.29 -1.21
N SER A 36 -9.69 16.01 -0.14
CA SER A 36 -10.57 16.97 0.56
C SER A 36 -11.19 17.99 -0.38
N ASN A 37 -10.38 18.59 -1.25
CA ASN A 37 -10.84 19.56 -2.25
C ASN A 37 -11.55 18.92 -3.46
N TYR A 38 -11.34 17.63 -3.67
CA TYR A 38 -11.87 16.89 -4.81
C TYR A 38 -13.26 16.29 -4.54
N LEU A 39 -13.68 16.16 -3.27
CA LEU A 39 -14.96 15.57 -2.88
C LEU A 39 -16.16 16.13 -3.66
N ARG A 40 -16.24 17.46 -3.81
CA ARG A 40 -17.36 18.13 -4.52
C ARG A 40 -17.28 18.00 -6.03
N SER A 41 -16.08 17.76 -6.57
CA SER A 41 -15.82 17.64 -8.01
C SER A 41 -15.85 16.18 -8.48
N HIS A 42 -16.08 15.23 -7.57
CA HIS A 42 -16.09 13.81 -7.88
C HIS A 42 -17.35 13.42 -8.66
N PRO A 43 -17.24 12.90 -9.90
CA PRO A 43 -18.41 12.54 -10.72
C PRO A 43 -19.28 11.42 -10.12
N GLY A 44 -18.71 10.56 -9.26
CA GLY A 44 -19.45 9.52 -8.53
C GLY A 44 -20.09 9.99 -7.22
N GLY A 45 -19.97 11.28 -6.89
CA GLY A 45 -20.43 11.86 -5.64
C GLY A 45 -19.40 11.77 -4.50
N SER A 46 -19.50 12.69 -3.54
CA SER A 46 -18.60 12.75 -2.37
C SER A 46 -18.85 11.62 -1.37
N ARG A 47 -20.08 11.11 -1.29
CA ARG A 47 -20.51 10.14 -0.28
C ARG A 47 -19.67 8.87 -0.29
N ILE A 48 -19.39 8.31 -1.46
CA ILE A 48 -18.59 7.08 -1.58
C ILE A 48 -17.13 7.27 -1.15
N ILE A 49 -16.59 8.49 -1.31
CA ILE A 49 -15.24 8.80 -0.84
C ILE A 49 -15.24 8.94 0.70
N LEU A 50 -16.27 9.61 1.24
CA LEU A 50 -16.42 9.80 2.69
C LEU A 50 -16.65 8.49 3.44
N GLU A 51 -17.42 7.55 2.88
CA GLU A 51 -17.62 6.22 3.47
C GLU A 51 -16.30 5.44 3.62
N GLY A 52 -15.31 5.75 2.80
CA GLY A 52 -13.98 5.13 2.81
C GLY A 52 -12.84 6.03 3.30
N ALA A 53 -13.17 7.20 3.86
CA ALA A 53 -12.18 8.16 4.29
C ALA A 53 -11.30 7.59 5.42
N GLY A 54 -9.99 7.81 5.33
CA GLY A 54 -9.01 7.26 6.28
C GLY A 54 -8.70 5.77 6.07
N THR A 55 -9.18 5.13 5.00
CA THR A 55 -8.98 3.69 4.75
C THR A 55 -8.42 3.38 3.37
N ASP A 56 -8.10 2.09 3.15
CA ASP A 56 -7.66 1.58 1.85
C ASP A 56 -8.85 1.37 0.91
N MET A 57 -8.93 2.25 -0.08
CA MET A 57 -9.99 2.32 -1.08
C MET A 57 -9.55 1.73 -2.42
N THR A 58 -8.42 1.03 -2.43
CA THR A 58 -7.83 0.43 -3.64
C THR A 58 -8.83 -0.46 -4.37
N GLN A 59 -9.49 -1.37 -3.64
CA GLN A 59 -10.42 -2.32 -4.23
C GLN A 59 -11.63 -1.62 -4.85
N GLN A 60 -12.22 -0.67 -4.14
CA GLN A 60 -13.39 0.08 -4.61
C GLN A 60 -13.02 0.94 -5.83
N PHE A 61 -11.86 1.58 -5.79
CA PHE A 61 -11.35 2.39 -6.89
C PHE A 61 -11.13 1.58 -8.17
N PHE A 62 -10.57 0.37 -8.07
CA PHE A 62 -10.38 -0.51 -9.24
C PHE A 62 -11.67 -1.17 -9.73
N SER A 63 -12.62 -1.47 -8.83
CA SER A 63 -13.91 -2.07 -9.19
C SER A 63 -14.72 -1.18 -10.14
N VAL A 64 -14.69 0.14 -9.92
CA VAL A 64 -15.41 1.12 -10.74
C VAL A 64 -14.77 1.33 -12.13
N ARG A 65 -13.52 0.90 -12.34
CA ARG A 65 -12.76 1.07 -13.60
C ARG A 65 -12.71 2.53 -14.08
N HIS A 66 -12.15 3.39 -13.23
CA HIS A 66 -11.93 4.80 -13.53
C HIS A 66 -11.18 5.05 -14.85
N SER A 67 -11.54 6.13 -15.56
CA SER A 67 -10.88 6.52 -16.80
C SER A 67 -9.43 6.99 -16.56
N PRO A 68 -8.56 7.00 -17.60
CA PRO A 68 -7.21 7.53 -17.48
C PRO A 68 -7.15 8.99 -17.00
N ALA A 69 -8.19 9.79 -17.30
CA ALA A 69 -8.30 11.16 -16.80
C ALA A 69 -8.53 11.21 -15.28
N ALA A 70 -9.32 10.29 -14.74
CA ALA A 70 -9.54 10.17 -13.29
C ALA A 70 -8.28 9.69 -12.56
N LEU A 71 -7.50 8.78 -13.16
CA LEU A 71 -6.19 8.39 -12.63
C LEU A 71 -5.23 9.60 -12.55
N ARG A 72 -5.17 10.41 -13.61
CA ARG A 72 -4.39 11.66 -13.60
C ARG A 72 -4.91 12.68 -12.60
N ALA A 73 -6.20 12.68 -12.30
CA ALA A 73 -6.76 13.53 -11.27
C ALA A 73 -6.28 13.10 -9.89
N LEU A 74 -6.31 11.80 -9.60
CA LEU A 74 -5.77 11.23 -8.37
C LEU A 74 -4.28 11.56 -8.19
N ASP A 75 -3.49 11.49 -9.26
CA ASP A 75 -2.05 11.83 -9.21
C ASP A 75 -1.75 13.26 -8.76
N ARG A 76 -2.64 14.22 -9.04
CA ARG A 76 -2.48 15.61 -8.56
C ARG A 76 -2.66 15.75 -7.06
N HIS A 77 -3.30 14.78 -6.43
CA HIS A 77 -3.63 14.75 -5.01
C HIS A 77 -2.67 13.86 -4.20
N PHE A 78 -1.60 13.36 -4.84
CA PHE A 78 -0.60 12.55 -4.16
C PHE A 78 0.13 13.36 -3.08
N ILE A 79 0.12 12.85 -1.86
CA ILE A 79 0.90 13.43 -0.77
C ILE A 79 2.21 12.66 -0.60
N ARG A 80 2.10 11.35 -0.36
CA ARG A 80 3.21 10.53 0.15
C ARG A 80 2.91 9.04 0.11
N LEU A 81 3.95 8.21 0.16
CA LEU A 81 3.85 6.76 0.30
C LEU A 81 3.37 6.37 1.70
N LEU A 82 2.50 5.37 1.78
CA LEU A 82 2.17 4.72 3.03
C LEU A 82 3.34 3.83 3.43
N GLU A 83 3.75 3.88 4.69
CA GLU A 83 4.69 2.92 5.24
C GLU A 83 4.12 1.52 5.04
N PRO A 84 4.92 0.54 4.58
CA PRO A 84 4.49 -0.84 4.66
C PRO A 84 4.13 -1.13 6.11
N PRO A 85 3.09 -1.96 6.39
CA PRO A 85 2.90 -2.43 7.75
C PRO A 85 4.24 -2.98 8.25
N PRO A 86 4.57 -2.84 9.55
CA PRO A 86 5.75 -3.47 10.12
C PRO A 86 5.60 -4.99 10.00
N GLY A 87 5.89 -5.50 8.81
CA GLY A 87 6.13 -6.90 8.55
C GLY A 87 7.46 -7.24 9.19
N PRO A 88 7.72 -8.52 9.45
CA PRO A 88 8.98 -8.93 10.04
C PRO A 88 10.11 -8.42 9.14
N GLU A 89 10.86 -7.42 9.63
CA GLU A 89 12.15 -6.99 9.08
C GLU A 89 13.19 -8.13 9.23
N SER A 90 12.91 -9.30 8.65
CA SER A 90 13.73 -10.50 8.84
C SER A 90 13.56 -11.57 7.77
N PHE A 91 12.86 -11.31 6.66
CA PHE A 91 12.84 -12.29 5.56
C PHE A 91 14.16 -12.38 4.80
N TRP A 92 14.97 -11.30 4.76
CA TRP A 92 16.31 -11.34 4.15
C TRP A 92 17.45 -11.61 5.15
N GLY A 93 17.21 -11.47 6.46
CA GLY A 93 18.19 -11.80 7.49
C GLY A 93 18.36 -13.31 7.73
N CYS A 94 17.31 -14.11 7.49
CA CYS A 94 17.29 -15.55 7.77
C CYS A 94 17.44 -16.45 6.52
N LEU A 95 17.82 -15.89 5.36
CA LEU A 95 18.24 -16.67 4.20
C LEU A 95 19.75 -16.96 4.19
N SER A 96 20.51 -16.34 5.12
CA SER A 96 21.95 -16.59 5.30
C SER A 96 22.25 -17.94 5.97
N THR A 97 21.26 -18.58 6.61
CA THR A 97 21.41 -19.87 7.30
C THR A 97 20.88 -21.08 6.53
N TRP A 98 20.10 -20.88 5.46
CA TRP A 98 19.59 -22.01 4.65
C TRP A 98 20.45 -22.38 3.44
N PHE A 99 21.37 -21.50 2.99
CA PHE A 99 22.27 -21.78 1.86
C PHE A 99 23.72 -22.16 2.26
N LYS A 100 24.03 -22.34 3.54
CA LYS A 100 25.36 -22.78 4.03
C LYS A 100 25.46 -24.24 4.47
N GLY A 101 24.47 -25.09 4.13
CA GLY A 101 24.44 -26.49 4.57
C GLY A 101 24.51 -27.56 3.47
N ARG A 102 24.61 -27.19 2.18
CA ARG A 102 24.60 -28.18 1.10
C ARG A 102 26.02 -28.40 0.55
N THR A 103 26.83 -29.17 1.27
CA THR A 103 28.02 -29.81 0.68
C THR A 103 27.61 -31.10 -0.03
N PRO A 104 28.00 -31.34 -1.29
CA PRO A 104 27.81 -32.62 -1.96
C PRO A 104 29.07 -33.49 -1.82
N ALA A 105 28.95 -34.73 -1.33
CA ALA A 105 29.89 -35.84 -1.55
C ALA A 105 29.29 -37.10 -0.92
N THR A 106 28.85 -38.10 -1.69
CA THR A 106 29.65 -39.20 -2.27
C THR A 106 29.86 -40.37 -1.29
N ALA A 107 29.61 -41.58 -1.82
CA ALA A 107 30.09 -42.89 -1.38
C ALA A 107 29.40 -43.51 -0.14
N LEU A 108 29.24 -44.82 0.04
CA LEU A 108 29.47 -46.07 -0.73
C LEU A 108 28.81 -47.19 0.12
N THR A 109 28.32 -48.25 -0.55
CA THR A 109 28.20 -49.68 -0.12
C THR A 109 27.93 -50.05 1.36
N ALA A 110 26.97 -50.94 1.62
CA ALA A 110 27.25 -52.37 1.94
C ALA A 110 25.99 -53.16 2.33
N SER A 111 26.07 -54.44 1.95
CA SER A 111 25.21 -55.61 2.09
C SER A 111 24.49 -55.85 3.42
N THR A 112 23.38 -56.57 3.35
CA THR A 112 23.18 -57.85 4.08
C THR A 112 22.37 -58.79 3.20
#